data_AF-X0XN10-F1
#
_entry.id   AF-X0XN10-F1
#
_cell.length_a   1.000
_cell.length_b   1.000
_cell.length_c   1.000
_cell.angle_alpha   90.00
_cell.angle_beta   90.00
_cell.angle_gamma   90.00
#
_symmetry.space_group_name_H-M   'P 1'
#
loop_
_entity.id
_entity.type
_entity.pdbx_description
1 polymer ?
#
loop_
_entity_poly.entity_id
_entity_poly.type
_entity_poly.pdbx_seq_one_letter_code
_entity_poly.pdbx_strand_id
1 'polypeptide(L)'
;KKKEKKSKQVQTDSEKKFLKKKPAFNKSKEPPSPEKFLFPEMQKRGDYVFPPINFLEPGKEIEKINKNELFEKKQLIEEKLLEFKVAGEVLEYHPGPILTTYEFFPHPGIKVSQVANLAEDLSLALRAEAVRIQRIPGKSSLGIEVPNNRQELIRIRDIIQSESFVKSPSKLAIALGKTIHGEVYITDLTVMPHLLIAGATGTGKSVALNTIICSILYKATPDEVKLILIDPKRLE
;
A
#
# COMPACT_ATOMS: atom_id res chain seq x y z
N LYS A 1 0.93 -43.24 46.97
CA LYS A 1 1.96 -44.31 47.04
C LYS A 1 1.27 -45.63 46.66
N LYS A 2 1.59 -46.20 45.49
CA LYS A 2 2.31 -47.49 45.31
C LYS A 2 1.58 -48.65 46.02
N LYS A 3 1.25 -49.79 45.43
CA LYS A 3 1.84 -50.49 44.27
C LYS A 3 1.12 -51.83 44.10
N GLU A 4 1.13 -52.34 42.86
CA GLU A 4 1.35 -53.75 42.48
C GLU A 4 0.46 -54.86 43.07
N LYS A 5 -0.17 -55.64 42.17
CA LYS A 5 0.28 -57.02 41.85
C LYS A 5 -0.53 -57.67 40.71
N LYS A 6 0.24 -58.24 39.75
CA LYS A 6 -0.05 -59.38 38.84
C LYS A 6 -1.09 -59.13 37.75
N SER A 7 -0.83 -59.32 36.46
CA SER A 7 -0.11 -60.39 35.72
C SER A 7 0.60 -59.79 34.48
N LYS A 8 1.92 -59.87 34.28
CA LYS A 8 2.76 -61.02 33.83
C LYS A 8 2.24 -61.76 32.59
N GLN A 9 2.97 -61.56 31.47
CA GLN A 9 3.16 -62.38 30.25
C GLN A 9 3.16 -61.41 29.04
N VAL A 10 4.18 -61.22 28.22
CA VAL A 10 5.31 -62.06 27.79
C VAL A 10 6.44 -61.12 27.34
N GLN A 11 7.64 -61.26 27.90
CA GLN A 11 8.90 -60.76 27.36
C GLN A 11 9.97 -61.75 27.81
N THR A 12 10.64 -62.36 26.82
CA THR A 12 11.89 -63.16 26.81
C THR A 12 11.67 -64.22 25.72
N ASP A 13 12.44 -64.36 24.66
CA ASP A 13 13.81 -63.93 24.47
C ASP A 13 14.08 -63.65 23.00
N SER A 14 14.88 -62.59 22.85
CA SER A 14 15.65 -62.26 21.68
C SER A 14 16.68 -63.35 21.39
N GLU A 15 16.76 -63.83 20.15
CA GLU A 15 18.04 -64.13 19.54
C GLU A 15 18.00 -63.89 18.02
N LYS A 16 19.15 -63.44 17.52
CA LYS A 16 19.27 -62.47 16.44
C LYS A 16 19.32 -63.10 15.05
N LYS A 17 18.65 -62.41 14.12
CA LYS A 17 19.06 -62.08 12.74
C LYS A 17 19.68 -63.20 11.88
N PHE A 18 18.97 -63.58 10.81
CA PHE A 18 19.58 -63.66 9.49
C PHE A 18 18.58 -63.23 8.38
N LEU A 19 19.10 -62.43 7.45
CA LEU A 19 18.41 -61.70 6.40
C LEU A 19 17.69 -62.60 5.37
N LYS A 20 16.48 -62.18 4.94
CA LYS A 20 16.08 -61.85 3.54
C LYS A 20 14.58 -62.09 3.30
N LYS A 21 13.82 -61.00 3.10
CA LYS A 21 13.00 -60.74 1.90
C LYS A 21 12.36 -59.36 2.04
N LYS A 22 12.73 -58.43 1.15
CA LYS A 22 12.10 -57.11 1.04
C LYS A 22 10.69 -57.31 0.45
N PRO A 23 9.62 -56.76 1.05
CA PRO A 23 8.35 -56.61 0.34
C PRO A 23 8.55 -55.58 -0.79
N ALA A 24 7.96 -55.86 -1.95
CA ALA A 24 8.12 -55.07 -3.16
C ALA A 24 7.73 -53.60 -2.95
N PHE A 25 8.62 -52.70 -3.37
CA PHE A 25 8.32 -51.28 -3.52
C PHE A 25 7.25 -51.16 -4.62
N ASN A 26 6.00 -50.93 -4.21
CA ASN A 26 4.97 -50.55 -5.14
C ASN A 26 5.33 -49.15 -5.64
N LYS A 27 5.66 -49.02 -6.93
CA LYS A 27 6.00 -47.72 -7.56
C LYS A 27 4.82 -46.78 -7.33
N SER A 28 4.99 -45.82 -6.44
CA SER A 28 4.09 -44.68 -6.29
C SER A 28 3.99 -43.99 -7.64
N LYS A 29 2.75 -43.81 -8.11
CA LYS A 29 2.40 -43.08 -9.33
C LYS A 29 3.19 -41.78 -9.39
N GLU A 30 3.80 -41.51 -10.54
CA GLU A 30 4.43 -40.24 -10.86
C GLU A 30 3.45 -39.08 -10.55
N PRO A 31 3.94 -37.94 -10.04
CA PRO A 31 3.08 -36.77 -9.88
C PRO A 31 2.46 -36.44 -11.24
N PRO A 32 1.16 -36.08 -11.30
CA PRO A 32 0.54 -35.72 -12.56
C PRO A 32 1.36 -34.61 -13.21
N SER A 33 1.70 -34.82 -14.49
CA SER A 33 2.34 -33.83 -15.33
C SER A 33 1.58 -32.51 -15.20
N PRO A 34 2.24 -31.35 -15.04
CA PRO A 34 1.55 -30.08 -14.91
C PRO A 34 0.60 -29.94 -16.10
N GLU A 35 -0.70 -29.81 -15.81
CA GLU A 35 -1.70 -29.52 -16.83
C GLU A 35 -1.18 -28.35 -17.65
N LYS A 36 -1.07 -28.54 -18.97
CA LYS A 36 -0.75 -27.44 -19.89
C LYS A 36 -1.82 -26.38 -19.65
N PHE A 37 -1.44 -25.29 -19.01
CA PHE A 37 -2.33 -24.15 -18.87
C PHE A 37 -2.93 -23.84 -20.24
N LEU A 38 -4.25 -23.62 -20.29
CA LEU A 38 -5.04 -23.29 -21.48
C LEU A 38 -4.70 -21.89 -22.03
N PHE A 39 -3.44 -21.46 -21.94
CA PHE A 39 -2.99 -20.29 -22.66
C PHE A 39 -2.73 -20.72 -24.11
N PRO A 40 -3.33 -20.05 -25.11
CA PRO A 40 -2.88 -20.19 -26.48
C PRO A 40 -1.35 -20.05 -26.49
N GLU A 41 -0.64 -20.90 -27.23
CA GLU A 41 0.78 -20.67 -27.51
C GLU A 41 0.88 -19.33 -28.24
N MET A 42 1.07 -18.25 -27.46
CA MET A 42 1.30 -16.94 -28.01
C MET A 42 2.63 -17.02 -28.74
N GLN A 43 2.54 -17.02 -30.07
CA GLN A 43 3.70 -16.91 -30.95
C GLN A 43 4.63 -15.84 -30.40
N LYS A 44 5.94 -16.14 -30.29
CA LYS A 44 6.97 -15.11 -30.08
C LYS A 44 6.85 -14.11 -31.23
N ARG A 45 6.11 -13.03 -31.02
CA ARG A 45 5.79 -12.04 -32.04
C ARG A 45 6.66 -10.82 -31.83
N GLY A 46 7.76 -10.76 -32.59
CA GLY A 46 8.52 -9.55 -32.92
C GLY A 46 9.11 -8.75 -31.75
N ASP A 47 9.87 -7.72 -32.10
CA ASP A 47 10.43 -6.77 -31.14
C ASP A 47 9.30 -5.96 -30.50
N TYR A 48 8.94 -6.27 -29.26
CA TYR A 48 7.94 -5.49 -28.52
C TYR A 48 8.46 -4.06 -28.31
N VAL A 49 7.70 -3.09 -28.82
CA VAL A 49 7.99 -1.66 -28.65
C VAL A 49 7.17 -1.13 -27.48
N PHE A 50 7.84 -0.58 -26.48
CA PHE A 50 7.18 0.05 -25.34
C PHE A 50 6.33 1.25 -25.78
N PRO A 51 5.18 1.51 -25.12
CA PRO A 51 4.38 2.69 -25.41
C PRO A 51 5.21 3.98 -25.22
N PRO A 52 5.08 4.97 -26.13
CA PRO A 52 5.77 6.23 -25.97
C PRO A 52 5.14 7.05 -24.84
N ILE A 53 5.98 7.73 -24.05
CA ILE A 53 5.54 8.46 -22.85
C ILE A 53 4.57 9.62 -23.14
N ASN A 54 4.52 10.09 -24.39
CA ASN A 54 3.61 11.15 -24.83
C ASN A 54 2.14 10.70 -24.89
N PHE A 55 1.85 9.40 -24.77
CA PHE A 55 0.49 8.90 -24.56
C PHE A 55 -0.06 9.28 -23.18
N LEU A 56 0.82 9.60 -22.23
CA LEU A 56 0.43 10.09 -20.92
C LEU A 56 0.52 11.61 -20.90
N GLU A 57 -0.52 12.24 -20.35
CA GLU A 57 -0.51 13.68 -20.18
C GLU A 57 0.43 14.10 -19.03
N PRO A 58 1.26 15.13 -19.20
CA PRO A 58 2.15 15.61 -18.15
C PRO A 58 1.37 16.25 -17.00
N GLY A 59 1.97 16.27 -15.81
CA GLY A 59 1.54 17.10 -14.69
C GLY A 59 1.56 18.58 -15.04
N LYS A 60 0.75 19.36 -14.32
CA LYS A 60 0.86 20.83 -14.31
C LYS A 60 1.94 21.25 -13.32
N GLU A 61 2.53 22.43 -13.56
CA GLU A 61 3.48 23.00 -12.60
C GLU A 61 2.84 23.20 -11.22
N ILE A 62 3.64 23.00 -10.19
CA ILE A 62 3.21 23.09 -8.79
C ILE A 62 2.87 24.54 -8.48
N GLU A 63 1.59 24.85 -8.26
CA GLU A 63 1.20 26.14 -7.70
C GLU A 63 1.74 26.22 -6.26
N LYS A 64 2.62 27.19 -6.01
CA LYS A 64 3.11 27.44 -4.65
C LYS A 64 1.97 27.93 -3.78
N ILE A 65 1.67 27.18 -2.72
CA ILE A 65 0.69 27.59 -1.71
C ILE A 65 1.16 28.91 -1.08
N ASN A 66 0.23 29.85 -0.92
CA ASN A 66 0.52 31.14 -0.33
C ASN A 66 0.90 30.99 1.16
N LYS A 67 2.04 31.55 1.57
CA LYS A 67 2.49 31.51 2.97
C LYS A 67 1.49 32.14 3.94
N ASN A 68 0.78 33.18 3.51
CA ASN A 68 -0.24 33.83 4.34
C ASN A 68 -1.42 32.88 4.59
N GLU A 69 -1.85 32.12 3.58
CA GLU A 69 -2.93 31.14 3.72
C GLU A 69 -2.56 30.04 4.73
N LEU A 70 -1.33 29.54 4.67
CA LEU A 70 -0.82 28.53 5.62
C LEU A 70 -0.80 29.08 7.05
N PHE A 71 -0.40 30.34 7.21
CA PHE A 71 -0.36 30.98 8.52
C PHE A 71 -1.75 31.26 9.09
N GLU A 72 -2.69 31.74 8.27
CA GLU A 72 -4.09 31.94 8.65
C GLU A 72 -4.75 30.62 9.08
N LYS A 73 -4.53 29.55 8.32
CA LYS A 73 -5.01 28.20 8.68
C LYS A 73 -4.39 27.72 9.99
N LYS A 74 -3.10 27.94 10.21
CA LYS A 74 -2.44 27.64 11.49
C LYS A 74 -3.15 28.33 12.66
N GLN A 75 -3.36 29.65 12.57
CA GLN A 75 -4.00 30.41 13.66
C GLN A 75 -5.42 29.93 13.93
N LEU A 76 -6.17 29.65 12.87
CA LEU A 76 -7.53 29.13 12.98
C LEU A 76 -7.57 27.75 13.65
N ILE A 77 -6.60 26.86 13.37
CA ILE A 77 -6.50 25.56 14.06
C ILE A 77 -6.26 25.76 15.56
N GLU A 78 -5.32 26.64 15.93
CA GLU A 78 -4.99 26.92 17.34
C GLU A 78 -6.20 27.52 18.09
N GLU A 79 -6.88 28.50 17.49
CA GLU A 79 -8.08 29.13 18.04
C GLU A 79 -9.20 28.10 18.26
N LYS A 80 -9.46 27.25 17.26
CA LYS A 80 -10.55 26.27 17.35
C LYS A 80 -10.26 25.16 18.36
N LEU A 81 -9.03 24.67 18.42
CA LEU A 81 -8.64 23.71 19.46
C LEU A 81 -8.79 24.32 20.85
N LEU A 82 -8.45 25.60 21.03
CA LEU A 82 -8.62 26.31 22.29
C LEU A 82 -10.10 26.43 22.71
N GLU A 83 -11.01 26.72 21.76
CA GLU A 83 -12.46 26.73 22.01
C GLU A 83 -12.97 25.37 22.54
N PHE A 84 -12.39 24.26 22.08
CA PHE A 84 -12.69 22.90 22.56
C PHE A 84 -11.91 22.52 23.83
N LYS A 85 -11.29 23.49 24.52
CA LYS A 85 -10.48 23.29 25.74
C LYS A 85 -9.27 22.38 25.50
N VAL A 86 -8.75 22.36 24.28
CA VAL A 86 -7.51 21.70 23.90
C VAL A 86 -6.44 22.78 23.71
N ALA A 87 -5.70 23.04 24.77
CA ALA A 87 -4.59 24.00 24.72
C ALA A 87 -3.35 23.37 24.06
N GLY A 88 -2.71 24.12 23.19
CA GLY A 88 -1.48 23.73 22.50
C GLY A 88 -1.13 24.73 21.40
N GLU A 89 -0.05 24.45 20.69
CA GLU A 89 0.49 25.33 19.64
C GLU A 89 0.92 24.53 18.42
N VAL A 90 0.85 25.14 17.24
CA VAL A 90 1.35 24.57 16.00
C VAL A 90 2.73 25.18 15.72
N LEU A 91 3.80 24.40 15.84
CA LEU A 91 5.16 24.92 15.65
C LEU A 91 5.57 24.92 14.17
N GLU A 92 5.24 23.86 13.45
CA GLU A 92 5.66 23.63 12.07
C GLU A 92 4.46 23.27 11.19
N TYR A 93 4.59 23.55 9.90
CA TYR A 93 3.66 23.07 8.88
C TYR A 93 4.41 22.61 7.64
N HIS A 94 3.95 21.50 7.07
CA HIS A 94 4.54 20.85 5.91
C HIS A 94 3.51 20.81 4.77
N PRO A 95 3.57 21.76 3.82
CA PRO A 95 2.66 21.78 2.69
C PRO A 95 2.97 20.60 1.75
N GLY A 96 1.94 19.82 1.43
CA GLY A 96 1.96 18.76 0.44
C GLY A 96 1.15 19.10 -0.81
N PRO A 97 1.07 18.19 -1.80
CA PRO A 97 0.33 18.43 -3.04
C PRO A 97 -1.20 18.46 -2.86
N ILE A 98 -1.73 17.62 -1.96
CA ILE A 98 -3.19 17.47 -1.73
C ILE A 98 -3.59 18.06 -0.37
N LEU A 99 -2.76 17.86 0.64
CA LEU A 99 -3.01 18.28 2.02
C LEU A 99 -1.77 18.93 2.62
N THR A 100 -1.96 19.70 3.68
CA THR A 100 -0.90 20.26 4.50
C THR A 100 -0.95 19.63 5.89
N THR A 101 0.19 19.19 6.40
CA THR A 101 0.31 18.68 7.77
C THR A 101 0.74 19.80 8.70
N TYR A 102 -0.10 20.15 9.67
CA TYR A 102 0.21 21.07 10.77
C TYR A 102 0.65 20.27 11.99
N GLU A 103 1.83 20.57 12.52
CA GLU A 103 2.40 19.87 13.66
C GLU A 103 1.98 20.55 14.96
N PHE A 104 0.99 19.95 15.63
CA PHE A 104 0.39 20.45 16.86
C PHE A 104 1.02 19.82 18.11
N PHE A 105 1.41 20.67 19.06
CA PHE A 105 1.98 20.32 20.35
C PHE A 105 0.95 20.58 21.45
N PRO A 106 0.26 19.54 21.95
CA PRO A 106 -0.67 19.70 23.06
C PRO A 106 0.09 20.07 24.34
N HIS A 107 -0.51 20.96 25.15
CA HIS A 107 0.00 21.27 26.47
C HIS A 107 -0.04 20.04 27.41
N PRO A 108 0.81 20.01 28.46
CA PRO A 108 0.79 18.95 29.46
C PRO A 108 -0.62 18.71 30.03
N GLY A 109 -1.03 17.44 30.08
CA GLY A 109 -2.34 17.03 30.62
C GLY A 109 -3.44 16.84 29.57
N ILE A 110 -3.24 17.29 28.33
CA ILE A 110 -4.17 17.00 27.23
C ILE A 110 -3.94 15.57 26.71
N LYS A 111 -5.01 14.79 26.62
CA LYS A 111 -4.94 13.42 26.09
C LYS A 111 -4.93 13.44 24.56
N VAL A 112 -4.07 12.62 23.94
CA VAL A 112 -4.02 12.46 22.48
C VAL A 112 -5.38 12.08 21.90
N SER A 113 -6.13 11.21 22.58
CA SER A 113 -7.48 10.80 22.15
C SER A 113 -8.46 11.98 22.13
N GLN A 114 -8.31 12.95 23.03
CA GLN A 114 -9.18 14.13 23.07
C GLN A 114 -8.98 14.96 21.80
N VAL A 115 -7.73 15.17 21.39
CA VAL A 115 -7.42 15.90 20.15
C VAL A 115 -7.87 15.11 18.93
N ALA A 116 -7.58 13.80 18.89
CA ALA A 116 -7.94 12.95 17.76
C ALA A 116 -9.46 12.88 17.51
N ASN A 117 -10.27 12.93 18.57
CA ASN A 117 -11.73 12.91 18.47
C ASN A 117 -12.31 14.22 17.92
N LEU A 118 -11.56 15.33 17.91
CA LEU A 118 -12.00 16.62 17.37
C LEU A 118 -11.82 16.72 15.84
N ALA A 119 -11.40 15.64 15.16
CA ALA A 119 -11.14 15.67 13.72
C ALA A 119 -12.38 16.12 12.91
N GLU A 120 -13.56 15.63 13.26
CA GLU A 120 -14.83 15.99 12.60
C GLU A 120 -15.22 17.44 12.89
N ASP A 121 -15.18 17.86 14.16
CA ASP A 121 -15.49 19.24 14.56
C ASP A 121 -14.52 20.25 13.92
N LEU A 122 -13.23 19.90 13.86
CA LEU A 122 -12.20 20.72 13.23
C LEU A 122 -12.40 20.78 11.72
N SER A 123 -12.84 19.69 11.07
CA SER A 123 -13.17 19.73 9.63
C SER A 123 -14.28 20.72 9.32
N LEU A 124 -15.32 20.78 10.15
CA LEU A 124 -16.42 21.72 10.02
C LEU A 124 -15.96 23.16 10.24
N ALA A 125 -15.15 23.40 11.28
CA ALA A 125 -14.63 24.72 11.59
C ALA A 125 -13.70 25.27 10.49
N LEU A 126 -12.90 24.41 9.89
CA LEU A 126 -11.97 24.76 8.80
C LEU A 126 -12.63 24.78 7.41
N ARG A 127 -13.92 24.41 7.32
CA ARG A 127 -14.64 24.21 6.04
C ARG A 127 -13.89 23.26 5.10
N ALA A 128 -13.27 22.24 5.68
CA ALA A 128 -12.55 21.20 4.97
C ALA A 128 -13.45 19.97 4.78
N GLU A 129 -13.25 19.24 3.68
CA GLU A 129 -13.99 17.99 3.41
C GLU A 129 -13.78 16.94 4.52
N ALA A 130 -12.53 16.80 4.96
CA ALA A 130 -12.16 15.94 6.08
C ALA A 130 -10.84 16.45 6.67
N VAL A 131 -10.65 16.22 7.97
CA VAL A 131 -9.37 16.46 8.66
C VAL A 131 -8.94 15.15 9.28
N ARG A 132 -7.64 14.85 9.22
CA ARG A 132 -7.07 13.64 9.83
C ARG A 132 -6.05 14.04 10.89
N ILE A 133 -6.22 13.48 12.09
CA ILE A 133 -5.34 13.76 13.23
C ILE A 133 -4.64 12.46 13.62
N GLN A 134 -3.32 12.44 13.55
CA GLN A 134 -2.53 11.27 13.91
C GLN A 134 -1.26 11.64 14.68
N ARG A 135 -0.73 10.71 15.46
CA ARG A 135 0.58 10.89 16.11
C ARG A 135 1.68 10.82 15.05
N ILE A 136 2.64 11.75 15.12
CA ILE A 136 3.84 11.70 14.31
C ILE A 136 4.84 10.74 14.97
N PRO A 137 5.26 9.65 14.31
CA PRO A 137 6.24 8.72 14.86
C PRO A 137 7.55 9.44 15.21
N GLY A 138 8.10 9.15 16.38
CA GLY A 138 9.35 9.76 16.84
C GLY A 138 9.24 11.19 17.37
N LYS A 139 8.06 11.84 17.28
CA LYS A 139 7.82 13.18 17.85
C LYS A 139 6.77 13.15 18.97
N SER A 140 6.78 14.18 19.82
CA SER A 140 5.79 14.41 20.88
C SER A 140 4.65 15.33 20.41
N SER A 141 4.28 15.21 19.14
CA SER A 141 3.33 16.07 18.44
C SER A 141 2.31 15.25 17.67
N LEU A 142 1.22 15.93 17.29
CA LEU A 142 0.15 15.40 16.46
C LEU A 142 0.18 16.10 15.10
N GLY A 143 0.14 15.32 14.03
CA GLY A 143 -0.04 15.83 12.69
C GLY A 143 -1.52 16.01 12.41
N ILE A 144 -1.92 17.26 12.19
CA ILE A 144 -3.25 17.64 11.73
C ILE A 144 -3.17 17.84 10.21
N GLU A 145 -3.66 16.87 9.47
CA GLU A 145 -3.67 16.87 8.01
C GLU A 145 -4.95 17.55 7.52
N VAL A 146 -4.79 18.71 6.89
CA VAL A 146 -5.89 19.54 6.38
C VAL A 146 -5.76 19.65 4.85
N PRO A 147 -6.83 19.39 4.09
CA PRO A 147 -6.85 19.59 2.64
C PRO A 147 -6.42 21.01 2.23
N ASN A 148 -5.66 21.08 1.16
CA ASN A 148 -5.32 22.36 0.53
C ASN A 148 -6.55 22.94 -0.16
N ASN A 149 -6.62 24.28 -0.25
CA ASN A 149 -7.70 24.94 -1.00
C ASN A 149 -7.59 24.64 -2.50
N ARG A 150 -6.36 24.43 -2.99
CA ARG A 150 -6.06 23.99 -4.35
C ARG A 150 -5.28 22.69 -4.28
N GLN A 151 -5.91 21.59 -4.67
CA GLN A 151 -5.30 20.27 -4.70
C GLN A 151 -4.64 20.04 -6.07
N GLU A 152 -3.42 19.52 -6.06
CA GLU A 152 -2.71 19.12 -7.27
C GLU A 152 -3.25 17.77 -7.80
N LEU A 153 -3.53 17.71 -9.10
CA LEU A 153 -3.85 16.45 -9.76
C LEU A 153 -2.55 15.69 -10.07
N ILE A 154 -2.31 14.60 -9.35
CA ILE A 154 -1.14 13.75 -9.55
C ILE A 154 -1.31 12.95 -10.85
N ARG A 155 -0.48 13.25 -11.85
CA ARG A 155 -0.49 12.54 -13.13
C ARG A 155 0.46 11.34 -13.09
N ILE A 156 0.01 10.20 -13.61
CA ILE A 156 0.81 8.97 -13.67
C ILE A 156 2.11 9.17 -14.48
N ARG A 157 2.11 10.06 -15.48
CA ARG A 157 3.30 10.40 -16.26
C ARG A 157 4.45 10.85 -15.37
N ASP A 158 4.19 11.73 -14.41
CA ASP A 158 5.21 12.28 -13.52
C ASP A 158 5.86 11.17 -12.68
N ILE A 159 5.08 10.14 -12.34
CA ILE A 159 5.55 8.98 -11.59
C ILE A 159 6.37 8.04 -12.49
N ILE A 160 5.87 7.73 -13.69
CA ILE A 160 6.56 6.82 -14.62
C ILE A 160 7.87 7.42 -15.14
N GLN A 161 7.93 8.75 -15.33
CA GLN A 161 9.15 9.45 -15.75
C GLN A 161 10.15 9.67 -14.60
N SER A 162 9.74 9.43 -13.35
CA SER A 162 10.62 9.60 -12.20
C SER A 162 11.81 8.66 -12.26
N GLU A 163 12.94 9.11 -11.73
CA GLU A 163 14.16 8.31 -11.65
C GLU A 163 13.95 7.03 -10.85
N SER A 164 13.17 7.10 -9.76
CA SER A 164 12.83 5.95 -8.91
C SER A 164 12.06 4.87 -9.68
N PHE A 165 11.16 5.25 -10.60
CA PHE A 165 10.44 4.29 -11.43
C PHE A 165 11.33 3.74 -12.53
N VAL A 166 12.02 4.60 -13.27
CA VAL A 166 12.87 4.20 -14.40
C VAL A 166 13.98 3.25 -13.95
N LYS A 167 14.66 3.56 -12.84
CA LYS A 167 15.75 2.75 -12.29
C LYS A 167 15.30 1.51 -11.52
N SER A 168 14.01 1.36 -11.21
CA SER A 168 13.51 0.16 -10.53
C SER A 168 13.82 -1.09 -11.36
N PRO A 169 14.46 -2.13 -10.79
CA PRO A 169 14.76 -3.35 -11.54
C PRO A 169 13.55 -4.26 -11.71
N SER A 170 12.49 -4.08 -10.92
CA SER A 170 11.32 -4.94 -10.95
C SER A 170 10.44 -4.67 -12.16
N LYS A 171 10.01 -5.75 -12.81
CA LYS A 171 9.02 -5.78 -13.89
C LYS A 171 7.58 -5.63 -13.36
N LEU A 172 7.39 -5.83 -12.06
CA LEU A 172 6.12 -5.66 -11.35
C LEU A 172 6.15 -4.42 -10.44
N ALA A 173 6.98 -3.44 -10.77
CA ALA A 173 6.97 -2.14 -10.13
C ALA A 173 5.64 -1.43 -10.40
N ILE A 174 5.03 -0.87 -9.35
CA ILE A 174 3.74 -0.19 -9.40
C ILE A 174 3.95 1.27 -9.00
N ALA A 175 3.62 2.18 -9.92
CA ALA A 175 3.52 3.61 -9.68
C ALA A 175 2.25 3.91 -8.87
N LEU A 176 2.36 4.15 -7.57
CA LEU A 176 1.18 4.40 -6.73
C LEU A 176 0.76 5.86 -6.71
N GLY A 177 1.72 6.80 -6.75
CA GLY A 177 1.43 8.23 -6.72
C GLY A 177 2.51 9.02 -6.00
N LYS A 178 2.09 10.05 -5.25
CA LYS A 178 2.97 10.84 -4.38
C LYS A 178 2.57 10.66 -2.92
N THR A 179 3.54 10.78 -2.01
CA THR A 179 3.29 10.82 -0.56
C THR A 179 2.63 12.14 -0.16
N ILE A 180 2.24 12.25 1.12
CA ILE A 180 1.72 13.51 1.68
C ILE A 180 2.72 14.68 1.56
N HIS A 181 4.01 14.41 1.38
CA HIS A 181 5.05 15.42 1.20
C HIS A 181 5.41 15.66 -0.28
N GLY A 182 4.71 15.00 -1.21
CA GLY A 182 4.92 15.17 -2.65
C GLY A 182 6.01 14.28 -3.24
N GLU A 183 6.64 13.42 -2.44
CA GLU A 183 7.66 12.49 -2.92
C GLU A 183 7.02 11.39 -3.75
N VAL A 184 7.67 11.00 -4.85
CA VAL A 184 7.18 9.91 -5.69
C VAL A 184 7.22 8.59 -4.92
N TYR A 185 6.07 7.90 -4.87
CA TYR A 185 5.92 6.62 -4.19
C TYR A 185 5.66 5.49 -5.19
N ILE A 186 6.55 4.51 -5.16
CA ILE A 186 6.54 3.33 -6.01
C ILE A 186 6.69 2.11 -5.11
N THR A 187 5.96 1.06 -5.45
CA THR A 187 6.07 -0.23 -4.76
C THR A 187 6.39 -1.34 -5.76
N ASP A 188 6.61 -2.55 -5.25
CA ASP A 188 6.86 -3.74 -6.05
C ASP A 188 5.94 -4.88 -5.60
N LEU A 189 5.22 -5.48 -6.55
CA LEU A 189 4.37 -6.63 -6.27
C LEU A 189 5.17 -7.87 -5.87
N THR A 190 6.48 -7.94 -6.15
CA THR A 190 7.29 -9.12 -5.74
C THR A 190 7.47 -9.23 -4.23
N VAL A 191 7.56 -8.09 -3.52
CA VAL A 191 7.64 -8.05 -2.05
C VAL A 191 6.24 -8.04 -1.40
N MET A 192 5.21 -7.79 -2.21
CA MET A 192 3.79 -7.82 -1.86
C MET A 192 3.06 -8.83 -2.76
N PRO A 193 3.31 -10.14 -2.64
CA PRO A 193 2.95 -11.12 -3.68
C PRO A 193 1.45 -11.13 -4.02
N HIS A 194 0.62 -10.63 -3.12
CA HIS A 194 -0.81 -10.39 -3.34
C HIS A 194 -1.21 -9.02 -2.81
N LEU A 195 -2.06 -8.32 -3.55
CA LEU A 195 -2.56 -6.98 -3.23
C LEU A 195 -4.10 -7.00 -3.20
N LEU A 196 -4.70 -6.53 -2.11
CA LEU A 196 -6.15 -6.30 -1.99
C LEU A 196 -6.43 -4.81 -2.17
N ILE A 197 -7.29 -4.47 -3.13
CA ILE A 197 -7.75 -3.09 -3.35
C ILE A 197 -9.25 -3.04 -3.11
N ALA A 198 -9.67 -2.25 -2.12
CA ALA A 198 -11.06 -2.05 -1.75
C ALA A 198 -11.37 -0.54 -1.70
N GLY A 199 -12.60 -0.18 -2.08
CA GLY A 199 -13.06 1.21 -2.08
C GLY A 199 -14.50 1.30 -2.60
N ALA A 200 -15.25 2.29 -2.12
CA ALA A 200 -16.58 2.58 -2.63
C ALA A 200 -16.52 3.15 -4.05
N THR A 201 -17.64 3.16 -4.78
CA THR A 201 -17.72 3.78 -6.11
C THR A 201 -17.30 5.25 -6.03
N GLY A 202 -16.50 5.71 -6.99
CA GLY A 202 -16.02 7.10 -7.03
C GLY A 202 -14.76 7.37 -6.21
N THR A 203 -14.28 6.44 -5.39
CA THR A 203 -13.05 6.63 -4.57
C THR A 203 -11.74 6.43 -5.34
N GLY A 204 -11.80 6.17 -6.66
CA GLY A 204 -10.62 6.02 -7.51
C GLY A 204 -10.09 4.58 -7.66
N LYS A 205 -10.82 3.55 -7.19
CA LYS A 205 -10.40 2.14 -7.33
C LYS A 205 -10.05 1.74 -8.77
N SER A 206 -10.93 2.04 -9.74
CA SER A 206 -10.70 1.67 -11.14
C SER A 206 -9.54 2.46 -11.75
N VAL A 207 -9.34 3.72 -11.34
CA VAL A 207 -8.16 4.53 -11.70
C VAL A 207 -6.89 3.90 -11.15
N ALA A 208 -6.90 3.43 -9.89
CA ALA A 208 -5.76 2.74 -9.29
C ALA A 208 -5.42 1.42 -10.02
N LEU A 209 -6.42 0.63 -10.40
CA LEU A 209 -6.23 -0.58 -11.21
C LEU A 209 -5.59 -0.27 -12.57
N ASN A 210 -6.11 0.74 -13.28
CA ASN A 210 -5.51 1.19 -14.54
C ASN A 210 -4.08 1.69 -14.36
N THR A 211 -3.79 2.35 -13.24
CA THR A 211 -2.43 2.81 -12.91
C THR A 211 -1.47 1.64 -12.71
N ILE A 212 -1.91 0.56 -12.06
CA ILE A 212 -1.13 -0.68 -11.92
C ILE A 212 -0.85 -1.31 -13.28
N ILE A 213 -1.89 -1.45 -14.13
CA ILE A 213 -1.75 -2.03 -15.47
C ILE A 213 -0.78 -1.18 -16.31
N CYS A 214 -0.96 0.14 -16.33
CA CYS A 214 -0.06 1.06 -17.01
C CYS A 214 1.38 0.94 -16.51
N SER A 215 1.59 0.79 -15.20
CA SER A 215 2.94 0.59 -14.64
C SER A 215 3.63 -0.62 -15.26
N ILE A 216 2.91 -1.75 -15.39
CA ILE A 216 3.43 -2.97 -16.00
C ILE A 216 3.69 -2.77 -17.51
N LEU A 217 2.76 -2.13 -18.24
CA LEU A 217 2.91 -1.89 -19.68
C LEU A 217 4.12 -1.01 -20.04
N TYR A 218 4.52 -0.10 -19.16
CA TYR A 218 5.70 0.74 -19.34
C TYR A 218 7.01 0.09 -18.84
N LYS A 219 6.96 -1.13 -18.30
CA LYS A 219 8.10 -1.78 -17.62
C LYS A 219 8.42 -3.19 -18.12
N ALA A 220 7.42 -3.91 -18.57
CA ALA A 220 7.51 -5.32 -18.92
C ALA A 220 6.99 -5.60 -20.33
N THR A 221 7.67 -6.51 -21.01
CA THR A 221 7.18 -7.09 -22.27
C THR A 221 6.16 -8.21 -22.00
N PRO A 222 5.34 -8.59 -22.99
CA PRO A 222 4.39 -9.71 -22.85
C PRO A 222 5.04 -11.07 -22.53
N ASP A 223 6.32 -11.24 -22.85
CA ASP A 223 7.09 -12.45 -22.51
C ASP A 223 7.57 -12.44 -21.06
N GLU A 224 7.72 -11.25 -20.45
CA GLU A 224 8.15 -11.07 -19.06
C GLU A 224 6.99 -11.13 -18.07
N VAL A 225 5.84 -10.52 -18.41
CA VAL A 225 4.65 -10.46 -17.55
C VAL A 225 3.39 -10.78 -18.35
N LYS A 226 2.61 -11.73 -17.84
CA LYS A 226 1.30 -12.10 -18.38
C LYS A 226 0.19 -11.65 -17.45
N LEU A 227 -0.84 -11.03 -18.01
CA LEU A 227 -2.00 -10.54 -17.26
C LEU A 227 -3.23 -11.39 -17.58
N ILE A 228 -4.00 -11.69 -16.55
CA ILE A 228 -5.34 -12.29 -16.67
C ILE A 228 -6.29 -11.28 -16.02
N LEU A 229 -7.11 -10.64 -16.85
CA LEU A 229 -8.08 -9.65 -16.40
C LEU A 229 -9.46 -10.31 -16.33
N ILE A 230 -10.11 -10.19 -15.18
CA ILE A 230 -11.45 -10.71 -14.94
C ILE A 230 -12.32 -9.52 -14.55
N ASP A 231 -13.11 -9.01 -15.50
CA ASP A 231 -14.15 -8.02 -15.24
C ASP A 231 -15.54 -8.68 -15.28
N PRO A 232 -16.10 -9.06 -14.12
CA PRO A 232 -17.44 -9.65 -14.08
C PRO A 232 -18.55 -8.63 -14.40
N LYS A 233 -18.27 -7.33 -14.34
CA LYS A 233 -19.26 -6.25 -14.54
C LYS A 233 -19.29 -5.74 -15.98
N ARG A 234 -18.23 -5.96 -16.77
CA ARG A 234 -18.06 -5.47 -18.16
C ARG A 234 -18.19 -3.95 -18.29
N LEU A 235 -17.76 -3.21 -17.28
CA LEU A 235 -17.91 -1.75 -17.20
C LEU A 235 -16.57 -1.03 -17.16
N GLU A 236 -15.48 -1.74 -16.86
CA GLU A 236 -14.15 -1.16 -16.61
C GLU A 236 -13.20 -1.29 -17.80
#